data_AF-A0A9P6GEN0-F1
#
_entry.id   AF-A0A9P6GEN0-F1
#
_cell.length_a   1.000
_cell.length_b   1.000
_cell.length_c   1.000
_cell.angle_alpha   90.00
_cell.angle_beta   90.00
_cell.angle_gamma   90.00
#
_symmetry.space_group_name_H-M   'P 1'
#
loop_
_entity.id
_entity.type
_entity.pdbx_description
1 polymer ?
#
loop_
_entity_poly.entity_id
_entity_poly.type
_entity_poly.pdbx_seq_one_letter_code
_entity_poly.pdbx_strand_id
1 'polypeptide(L)'
;MKRRVSDSDIWQFTRCSACSPKRRKTQPADADAHPAASPPLSNASSRSLTLTDQALHTTHRRIHEKAEALIQHWAEQCAVPEMPAAPPTPRSAPSNDRGRRSVKRHARSRGSRTPSPSKRPSPQTYRTRNMYHAGVLVDKLGDLPPAIDNEVRRILGIETWEDRMPAALDEPQAATHLSGLVSTFWAESQRNARECSLEGDWKASLNSVIRNLADLEAGALKTHMSEKLWNSDLKPTSLSFDESYNEEYSGTCTPRLPPTETAMPDFNPNHAAAAAAAAFSGPIPSLLPYTQSIASTTSTEALDPYHISTPKPDITIGLAHTAFAQSHQRRLVDHQASGSILSDPHAADMGVRFPFLVVEVKGLSSSGSLISGQNQAAISGACMLTILKDLSHQAAWKTLSTSHPTPVLCFSIVTEGPVHELWVHFEQRRIPNGVFAVVAHCTQRRCARARAFSGSDHGLG
;
A
#
# COMPACT_ATOMS: atom_id res chain seq x y z
N MET A 1 9.55 -46.27 -28.70
CA MET A 1 8.20 -45.68 -28.83
C MET A 1 8.36 -44.18 -29.01
N LYS A 2 7.84 -43.65 -30.12
CA LYS A 2 8.00 -42.26 -30.60
C LYS A 2 7.15 -41.28 -29.78
N ARG A 3 7.66 -40.07 -29.53
CA ARG A 3 6.96 -38.80 -29.84
C ARG A 3 7.95 -37.62 -29.81
N ARG A 4 8.09 -36.97 -30.98
CA ARG A 4 8.61 -35.62 -31.19
C ARG A 4 7.45 -34.62 -31.02
N VAL A 5 7.73 -33.44 -30.48
CA VAL A 5 7.04 -32.15 -30.73
C VAL A 5 8.09 -31.07 -30.40
N SER A 6 8.78 -30.46 -31.38
CA SER A 6 8.46 -29.26 -32.19
C SER A 6 8.83 -27.93 -31.51
N ASP A 7 9.90 -27.32 -32.04
CA ASP A 7 10.30 -25.91 -31.93
C ASP A 7 9.35 -24.99 -32.71
N SER A 8 8.99 -23.83 -32.13
CA SER A 8 8.57 -22.53 -32.73
C SER A 8 8.08 -21.64 -31.56
N ASP A 9 8.33 -20.34 -31.37
CA ASP A 9 8.80 -19.27 -32.25
C ASP A 9 9.51 -18.17 -31.44
N ILE A 10 10.56 -17.62 -32.04
CA ILE A 10 11.30 -16.43 -31.61
C ILE A 10 10.65 -15.22 -32.31
N TRP A 11 10.05 -14.31 -31.55
CA TRP A 11 9.64 -13.00 -32.07
C TRP A 11 10.67 -11.92 -31.73
N GLN A 12 11.46 -11.55 -32.74
CA GLN A 12 12.31 -10.36 -32.74
C GLN A 12 11.45 -9.13 -33.05
N PHE A 13 11.52 -8.09 -32.21
CA PHE A 13 11.03 -6.76 -32.53
C PHE A 13 12.16 -5.94 -33.16
N THR A 14 12.02 -5.63 -34.44
CA THR A 14 12.86 -4.72 -35.20
C THR A 14 12.51 -3.25 -34.93
N ARG A 15 13.55 -2.44 -34.77
CA ARG A 15 13.52 -0.97 -34.81
C ARG A 15 13.12 -0.49 -36.21
N CYS A 16 12.36 0.60 -36.28
CA CYS A 16 12.43 1.55 -37.40
C CYS A 16 12.19 3.00 -36.94
N SER A 17 12.83 3.89 -37.69
CA SER A 17 13.24 5.26 -37.36
C SER A 17 12.28 6.33 -37.94
N ALA A 18 12.38 7.52 -37.34
CA ALA A 18 11.98 8.87 -37.75
C ALA A 18 11.43 9.12 -39.17
N CYS A 19 10.36 9.93 -39.28
CA CYS A 19 10.41 11.32 -39.78
C CYS A 19 9.00 11.91 -39.97
N SER A 20 8.81 13.16 -39.52
CA SER A 20 7.65 14.01 -39.84
C SER A 20 7.67 14.46 -41.30
N PRO A 21 6.52 14.89 -41.86
CA PRO A 21 6.47 16.31 -42.20
C PRO A 21 5.12 17.01 -41.96
N LYS A 22 5.27 18.33 -41.80
CA LYS A 22 4.30 19.43 -41.79
C LYS A 22 3.16 19.28 -42.81
N ARG A 23 1.92 19.64 -42.43
CA ARG A 23 0.92 20.14 -43.39
C ARG A 23 0.02 21.24 -42.82
N ARG A 24 -0.31 22.14 -43.74
CA ARG A 24 -0.85 23.50 -43.68
C ARG A 24 -2.24 23.68 -43.04
N LYS A 25 -2.36 24.89 -42.50
CA LYS A 25 -3.51 25.76 -42.23
C LYS A 25 -4.43 25.93 -43.46
N THR A 26 -5.75 25.77 -43.26
CA THR A 26 -6.84 26.28 -44.12
C THR A 26 -8.11 26.49 -43.28
N GLN A 27 -8.45 27.76 -43.03
CA GLN A 27 -9.84 28.30 -43.05
C GLN A 27 -10.15 28.69 -44.51
N PRO A 28 -11.40 28.98 -44.98
CA PRO A 28 -12.56 29.52 -44.24
C PRO A 28 -13.94 28.93 -44.66
N ALA A 29 -15.02 29.34 -43.98
CA ALA A 29 -16.24 29.91 -44.58
C ALA A 29 -17.44 29.90 -43.61
N ASP A 30 -18.03 31.09 -43.44
CA ASP A 30 -19.38 31.34 -42.94
C ASP A 30 -20.45 30.67 -43.80
N ALA A 31 -21.53 30.22 -43.17
CA ALA A 31 -22.86 30.18 -43.79
C ALA A 31 -23.96 30.13 -42.70
N ASP A 32 -24.79 31.16 -42.73
CA ASP A 32 -26.07 31.31 -42.03
C ASP A 32 -27.05 30.15 -42.28
N ALA A 33 -27.79 29.73 -41.24
CA ALA A 33 -29.14 29.20 -41.39
C ALA A 33 -29.95 29.28 -40.08
N HIS A 34 -31.22 29.66 -40.26
CA HIS A 34 -32.28 30.06 -39.33
C HIS A 34 -32.91 28.91 -38.48
N PRO A 35 -33.82 29.21 -37.53
CA PRO A 35 -34.10 28.39 -36.35
C PRO A 35 -35.24 27.38 -36.54
N ALA A 36 -35.15 26.23 -35.87
CA ALA A 36 -36.21 25.23 -35.78
C ALA A 36 -36.78 25.16 -34.36
N ALA A 37 -38.10 25.27 -34.27
CA ALA A 37 -38.91 25.29 -33.06
C ALA A 37 -38.90 23.95 -32.29
N SER A 38 -38.92 24.04 -30.96
CA SER A 38 -39.04 22.90 -30.04
C SER A 38 -40.52 22.61 -29.67
N PRO A 39 -40.92 21.35 -29.47
CA PRO A 39 -42.26 20.98 -28.99
C PRO A 39 -42.37 21.02 -27.45
N PRO A 40 -43.60 21.04 -26.89
CA PRO A 40 -43.84 21.39 -25.49
C PRO A 40 -43.57 20.24 -24.50
N LEU A 41 -43.06 20.62 -23.33
CA LEU A 41 -42.90 19.78 -22.14
C LEU A 41 -44.27 19.39 -21.56
N SER A 42 -44.50 18.09 -21.43
CA SER A 42 -45.63 17.51 -20.70
C SER A 42 -45.29 17.31 -19.21
N ASN A 43 -46.16 17.81 -18.36
CA ASN A 43 -46.11 17.71 -16.90
C ASN A 43 -46.29 16.27 -16.42
N ALA A 44 -45.26 15.70 -15.78
CA ALA A 44 -45.40 14.47 -15.00
C ALA A 44 -45.61 14.81 -13.51
N SER A 45 -46.83 14.55 -13.04
CA SER A 45 -47.27 14.69 -11.66
C SER A 45 -46.57 13.67 -10.74
N SER A 46 -45.70 14.14 -9.86
CA SER A 46 -45.10 13.36 -8.78
C SER A 46 -46.14 13.05 -7.69
N ARG A 47 -46.63 11.80 -7.65
CA ARG A 47 -47.35 11.26 -6.48
C ARG A 47 -46.33 10.77 -5.45
N SER A 48 -46.17 11.53 -4.37
CA SER A 48 -45.46 11.10 -3.18
C SER A 48 -46.27 10.01 -2.47
N LEU A 49 -45.73 8.80 -2.39
CA LEU A 49 -46.25 7.73 -1.54
C LEU A 49 -45.67 7.93 -0.14
N THR A 50 -46.49 8.47 0.77
CA THR A 50 -46.17 8.57 2.19
C THR A 50 -46.15 7.17 2.81
N LEU A 51 -44.95 6.65 3.04
CA LEU A 51 -44.73 5.44 3.82
C LEU A 51 -45.08 5.75 5.29
N THR A 52 -46.15 5.18 5.80
CA THR A 52 -46.62 5.42 7.18
C THR A 52 -45.73 4.69 8.19
N ASP A 53 -45.32 5.38 9.27
CA ASP A 53 -44.49 4.89 10.39
C ASP A 53 -44.87 3.51 10.92
N GLN A 54 -46.16 3.17 10.83
CA GLN A 54 -46.69 1.88 11.26
C GLN A 54 -46.11 0.71 10.46
N ALA A 55 -45.80 0.88 9.17
CA ALA A 55 -45.19 -0.15 8.33
C ALA A 55 -43.71 -0.40 8.69
N LEU A 56 -43.01 0.65 9.11
CA LEU A 56 -41.63 0.60 9.59
C LEU A 56 -41.52 -0.15 10.92
N HIS A 57 -42.38 0.17 11.89
CA HIS A 57 -42.41 -0.51 13.18
C HIS A 57 -42.81 -1.99 13.09
N THR A 58 -43.65 -2.36 12.13
CA THR A 58 -44.07 -3.77 11.95
C THR A 58 -42.95 -4.61 11.34
N THR A 59 -42.13 -4.01 10.47
CA THR A 59 -40.98 -4.67 9.84
C THR A 59 -39.84 -4.84 10.85
N HIS A 60 -39.56 -3.82 11.66
CA HIS A 60 -38.51 -3.87 12.69
C HIS A 60 -38.77 -4.94 13.75
N ARG A 61 -40.02 -5.09 14.21
CA ARG A 61 -40.41 -6.10 15.20
C ARG A 61 -40.23 -7.54 14.69
N ARG A 62 -40.61 -7.80 13.44
CA ARG A 62 -40.44 -9.14 12.81
C ARG A 62 -38.98 -9.54 12.63
N ILE A 63 -38.09 -8.57 12.44
CA ILE A 63 -36.64 -8.82 12.33
C ILE A 63 -36.06 -9.14 13.71
N HIS A 64 -36.50 -8.44 14.75
CA HIS A 64 -36.06 -8.66 16.13
C HIS A 64 -36.46 -10.06 16.63
N GLU A 65 -37.72 -10.46 16.44
CA GLU A 65 -38.22 -11.76 16.89
C GLU A 65 -37.51 -12.94 16.19
N LYS A 66 -37.13 -12.78 14.91
CA LYS A 66 -36.35 -13.79 14.19
C LYS A 66 -34.89 -13.83 14.62
N ALA A 67 -34.31 -12.69 15.00
CA ALA A 67 -32.93 -12.61 15.47
C ALA A 67 -32.78 -13.25 16.86
N GLU A 68 -33.71 -13.01 17.78
CA GLU A 68 -33.70 -13.63 19.11
C GLU A 68 -33.85 -15.15 19.03
N ALA A 69 -34.75 -15.67 18.18
CA ALA A 69 -34.92 -17.11 17.97
C ALA A 69 -33.64 -17.79 17.41
N LEU A 70 -32.90 -17.10 16.54
CA LEU A 70 -31.64 -17.60 15.98
C LEU A 70 -30.49 -17.58 17.00
N ILE A 71 -30.44 -16.58 17.87
CA ILE A 71 -29.44 -16.46 18.94
C ILE A 71 -29.68 -17.52 20.02
N GLN A 72 -30.95 -17.76 20.39
CA GLN A 72 -31.32 -18.78 21.36
C GLN A 72 -30.98 -20.19 20.84
N HIS A 73 -31.31 -20.48 19.57
CA HIS A 73 -30.98 -21.75 18.93
C HIS A 73 -29.46 -22.00 18.85
N TRP A 74 -28.68 -20.94 18.60
CA TRP A 74 -27.22 -21.02 18.57
C TRP A 74 -26.62 -21.24 19.98
N ALA A 75 -27.18 -20.60 21.01
CA ALA A 75 -26.73 -20.77 22.39
C ALA A 75 -26.98 -22.19 22.91
N GLU A 76 -28.12 -22.79 22.56
CA GLU A 76 -28.47 -24.17 22.91
C GLU A 76 -27.57 -25.21 22.22
N GLN A 77 -27.12 -24.92 20.99
CA GLN A 77 -26.15 -25.78 20.27
C GLN A 77 -24.71 -25.67 20.78
N CYS A 78 -24.40 -24.64 21.57
CA CYS A 78 -23.04 -24.37 22.06
C CYS A 78 -22.80 -24.87 23.50
N ALA A 79 -23.79 -25.47 24.16
CA ALA A 79 -23.60 -26.08 25.48
C ALA A 79 -22.88 -27.45 25.34
N VAL A 80 -21.57 -27.45 25.59
CA VAL A 80 -20.71 -28.66 25.54
C VAL A 80 -20.80 -29.44 26.87
N PRO A 81 -20.78 -30.79 26.86
CA PRO A 81 -20.68 -31.60 28.08
C PRO A 81 -19.33 -31.41 28.80
N GLU A 82 -19.38 -31.56 30.12
CA GLU A 82 -18.28 -31.38 31.08
C GLU A 82 -16.98 -32.14 30.68
N MET A 83 -15.88 -31.40 30.58
CA MET A 83 -14.54 -31.86 30.19
C MET A 83 -13.87 -32.72 31.29
N PRO A 84 -13.19 -33.84 30.97
CA PRO A 84 -12.25 -34.48 31.88
C PRO A 84 -10.89 -33.76 31.90
N ALA A 85 -10.19 -33.87 33.04
CA ALA A 85 -8.95 -33.17 33.36
C ALA A 85 -7.76 -33.53 32.44
N ALA A 86 -6.91 -32.53 32.17
CA ALA A 86 -5.75 -32.62 31.29
C ALA A 86 -4.58 -33.46 31.87
N PRO A 87 -3.82 -34.19 31.04
CA PRO A 87 -2.64 -34.93 31.47
C PRO A 87 -1.37 -34.05 31.55
N PRO A 88 -0.35 -34.46 32.33
CA PRO A 88 0.85 -33.66 32.57
C PRO A 88 1.85 -33.69 31.41
N THR A 89 2.55 -32.57 31.21
CA THR A 89 3.53 -32.32 30.14
C THR A 89 4.91 -32.93 30.44
N PRO A 90 5.69 -33.41 29.43
CA PRO A 90 7.02 -33.97 29.65
C PRO A 90 8.11 -32.89 29.75
N ARG A 91 9.00 -33.04 30.73
CA ARG A 91 10.20 -32.21 30.96
C ARG A 91 11.34 -32.59 30.01
N SER A 92 11.97 -31.60 29.40
CA SER A 92 13.18 -31.73 28.58
C SER A 92 14.42 -32.01 29.44
N ALA A 93 15.24 -32.97 29.03
CA ALA A 93 16.50 -33.36 29.69
C ALA A 93 17.66 -32.39 29.37
N PRO A 94 18.64 -32.20 30.28
CA PRO A 94 19.80 -31.35 30.05
C PRO A 94 20.92 -32.12 29.31
N SER A 95 21.44 -31.52 28.24
CA SER A 95 22.66 -31.96 27.56
C SER A 95 23.89 -31.56 28.38
N ASN A 96 24.61 -32.55 28.89
CA ASN A 96 25.93 -32.41 29.49
C ASN A 96 26.98 -32.34 28.38
N ASP A 97 27.63 -31.19 28.21
CA ASP A 97 28.86 -31.10 27.41
C ASP A 97 30.06 -30.81 28.30
N ARG A 98 30.88 -31.86 28.50
CA ARG A 98 32.12 -31.83 29.28
C ARG A 98 33.28 -31.49 28.36
N GLY A 99 33.84 -30.30 28.56
CA GLY A 99 35.28 -30.12 28.73
C GLY A 99 36.18 -30.20 27.50
N ARG A 100 36.70 -29.04 27.10
CA ARG A 100 38.11 -28.97 26.67
C ARG A 100 38.72 -27.61 27.00
N ARG A 101 39.65 -27.64 27.97
CA ARG A 101 40.56 -26.54 28.31
C ARG A 101 41.47 -26.30 27.10
N SER A 102 41.47 -25.10 26.54
CA SER A 102 42.52 -24.64 25.65
C SER A 102 43.12 -23.34 26.18
N VAL A 103 44.44 -23.33 26.20
CA VAL A 103 45.30 -22.43 26.94
C VAL A 103 45.49 -21.12 26.19
N LYS A 104 45.13 -20.05 26.89
CA LYS A 104 45.72 -18.70 26.92
C LYS A 104 47.00 -18.52 26.07
N ARG A 105 46.90 -17.80 24.95
CA ARG A 105 47.99 -16.95 24.43
C ARG A 105 47.44 -15.56 24.12
N HIS A 106 47.86 -14.61 24.94
CA HIS A 106 47.68 -13.18 24.71
C HIS A 106 48.59 -12.76 23.54
N ALA A 107 47.99 -12.39 22.42
CA ALA A 107 48.65 -11.56 21.42
C ALA A 107 47.80 -10.31 21.21
N ARG A 108 48.35 -9.17 21.63
CA ARG A 108 47.79 -7.83 21.47
C ARG A 108 47.78 -7.48 19.98
N SER A 109 46.70 -7.79 19.27
CA SER A 109 46.36 -7.05 18.05
C SER A 109 45.28 -6.04 18.40
N ARG A 110 45.65 -4.75 18.40
CA ARG A 110 44.69 -3.64 18.30
C ARG A 110 44.10 -3.64 16.89
N GLY A 111 43.46 -4.75 16.51
CA GLY A 111 42.66 -4.81 15.31
C GLY A 111 41.43 -3.96 15.55
N SER A 112 41.32 -2.85 14.82
CA SER A 112 40.11 -2.04 14.72
C SER A 112 38.93 -2.98 14.45
N ARG A 113 38.20 -3.35 15.50
CA ARG A 113 36.96 -4.11 15.37
C ARG A 113 36.02 -3.18 14.65
N THR A 114 35.73 -3.49 13.40
CA THR A 114 34.63 -2.86 12.67
C THR A 114 33.40 -2.96 13.58
N PRO A 115 32.69 -1.85 13.83
CA PRO A 115 31.51 -1.86 14.68
C PRO A 115 30.57 -2.93 14.13
N SER A 116 30.17 -3.87 14.98
CA SER A 116 29.25 -4.92 14.59
C SER A 116 28.01 -4.28 13.97
N PRO A 117 27.51 -4.80 12.84
CA PRO A 117 26.38 -4.20 12.12
C PRO A 117 25.26 -3.91 13.13
N SER A 118 24.82 -2.65 13.17
CA SER A 118 23.79 -2.20 14.09
C SER A 118 22.60 -3.13 13.97
N LYS A 119 22.20 -3.73 15.10
CA LYS A 119 21.00 -4.58 15.13
C LYS A 119 19.83 -3.73 14.65
N ARG A 120 19.10 -4.20 13.64
CA ARG A 120 17.85 -3.56 13.20
C ARG A 120 16.95 -3.39 14.44
N PRO A 121 16.33 -2.21 14.65
CA PRO A 121 15.44 -2.01 15.77
C PRO A 121 14.28 -3.00 15.69
N SER A 122 13.74 -3.40 16.85
CA SER A 122 12.51 -4.19 16.87
C SER A 122 11.37 -3.42 16.17
N PRO A 123 10.37 -4.09 15.58
CA PRO A 123 9.23 -3.39 14.96
C PRO A 123 8.53 -2.39 15.88
N GLN A 124 8.43 -2.69 17.18
CA GLN A 124 7.86 -1.78 18.18
C GLN A 124 8.76 -0.57 18.44
N THR A 125 10.08 -0.78 18.51
CA THR A 125 11.06 0.32 18.64
C THR A 125 11.03 1.22 17.41
N TYR A 126 10.96 0.65 16.21
CA TYR A 126 10.86 1.40 14.96
C TYR A 126 9.58 2.28 14.94
N ARG A 127 8.44 1.72 15.36
CA ARG A 127 7.17 2.46 15.46
C ARG A 127 7.22 3.60 16.47
N THR A 128 7.71 3.32 17.68
CA THR A 128 7.70 4.29 18.79
C THR A 128 8.78 5.36 18.69
N ARG A 129 9.86 5.10 17.96
CA ARG A 129 10.98 6.02 17.77
C ARG A 129 10.97 6.60 16.36
N ASN A 130 11.39 5.83 15.37
CA ASN A 130 11.63 6.31 14.00
C ASN A 130 10.37 6.92 13.40
N MET A 131 9.27 6.16 13.35
CA MET A 131 8.01 6.63 12.76
C MET A 131 7.44 7.84 13.51
N TYR A 132 7.51 7.83 14.85
CA TYR A 132 7.09 8.97 15.66
C TYR A 132 7.87 10.26 15.31
N HIS A 133 9.20 10.17 15.18
CA HIS A 133 10.03 11.31 14.78
C HIS A 133 9.75 11.79 13.36
N ALA A 134 9.31 10.90 12.46
CA ALA A 134 8.84 11.24 11.12
C ALA A 134 7.39 11.75 11.08
N GLY A 135 6.73 11.93 12.23
CA GLY A 135 5.33 12.38 12.28
C GLY A 135 4.31 11.31 11.87
N VAL A 136 4.67 10.02 11.87
CA VAL A 136 3.75 8.92 11.56
C VAL A 136 3.29 8.24 12.84
N LEU A 137 1.99 8.29 13.12
CA LEU A 137 1.36 7.76 14.31
C LEU A 137 0.47 6.56 13.94
N VAL A 138 0.81 5.39 14.48
CA VAL A 138 0.02 4.16 14.29
C VAL A 138 -0.70 3.81 15.57
N ASP A 139 -2.02 3.63 15.48
CA ASP A 139 -2.87 3.11 16.57
C ASP A 139 -2.74 3.93 17.87
N LYS A 140 -2.73 5.26 17.73
CA LYS A 140 -2.66 6.21 18.86
C LYS A 140 -4.00 6.82 19.24
N LEU A 141 -5.03 6.59 18.43
CA LEU A 141 -6.37 7.07 18.68
C LEU A 141 -7.23 5.90 19.15
N GLY A 142 -7.99 6.10 20.24
CA GLY A 142 -8.99 5.12 20.67
C GLY A 142 -10.11 4.97 19.65
N ASP A 143 -10.54 6.09 19.06
CA ASP A 143 -11.59 6.18 18.05
C ASP A 143 -11.17 7.11 16.91
N LEU A 144 -11.73 6.88 15.71
CA LEU A 144 -11.57 7.79 14.57
C LEU A 144 -12.18 9.16 14.87
N PRO A 145 -11.54 10.28 14.46
CA PRO A 145 -12.19 11.59 14.55
C PRO A 145 -13.52 11.58 13.78
N PRO A 146 -14.61 12.17 14.30
CA PRO A 146 -15.95 12.02 13.71
C PRO A 146 -16.03 12.37 12.21
N ALA A 147 -15.30 13.39 11.75
CA ALA A 147 -15.26 13.76 10.33
C ALA A 147 -14.59 12.69 9.46
N ILE A 148 -13.55 12.03 9.98
CA ILE A 148 -12.85 10.93 9.30
C ILE A 148 -13.72 9.67 9.33
N ASP A 149 -14.31 9.35 10.48
CA ASP A 149 -15.21 8.21 10.63
C ASP A 149 -16.41 8.29 9.68
N ASN A 150 -17.09 9.43 9.63
CA ASN A 150 -18.18 9.69 8.70
C ASN A 150 -17.74 9.51 7.24
N GLU A 151 -16.57 10.01 6.88
CA GLU A 151 -16.07 9.92 5.51
C GLU A 151 -15.69 8.48 5.13
N VAL A 152 -15.07 7.73 6.05
CA VAL A 152 -14.76 6.31 5.84
C VAL A 152 -16.06 5.52 5.68
N ARG A 153 -17.05 5.73 6.55
CA ARG A 153 -18.36 5.09 6.44
C ARG A 153 -19.07 5.43 5.12
N ARG A 154 -18.98 6.69 4.68
CA ARG A 154 -19.50 7.13 3.38
C ARG A 154 -18.80 6.44 2.20
N ILE A 155 -17.47 6.33 2.21
CA ILE A 155 -16.69 5.64 1.17
C ILE A 155 -17.03 4.15 1.13
N LEU A 156 -17.15 3.54 2.31
CA LEU A 156 -17.55 2.15 2.46
C LEU A 156 -19.05 1.94 2.23
N GLY A 157 -19.87 2.98 2.08
CA GLY A 157 -21.32 2.84 1.91
C GLY A 157 -22.02 2.15 3.09
N ILE A 158 -21.55 2.33 4.32
CA ILE A 158 -22.15 1.79 5.55
C ILE A 158 -22.65 2.93 6.44
N GLU A 159 -23.72 2.72 7.20
CA GLU A 159 -24.22 3.72 8.16
C GLU A 159 -23.58 3.51 9.53
N THR A 160 -23.36 2.27 9.94
CA THR A 160 -22.64 1.88 11.16
C THR A 160 -21.60 0.79 10.88
N TRP A 161 -20.65 0.60 11.81
CA TRP A 161 -19.61 -0.44 11.69
C TRP A 161 -20.14 -1.87 11.85
N GLU A 162 -21.36 -2.01 12.37
CA GLU A 162 -22.08 -3.27 12.49
C GLU A 162 -22.85 -3.64 11.22
N ASP A 163 -23.08 -2.67 10.32
CA ASP A 163 -23.80 -2.91 9.09
C ASP A 163 -23.09 -3.93 8.22
N ARG A 164 -23.91 -4.76 7.57
CA ARG A 164 -23.42 -5.50 6.41
C ARG A 164 -23.42 -4.52 5.25
N MET A 165 -22.29 -4.49 4.54
CA MET A 165 -22.18 -3.81 3.25
C MET A 165 -23.47 -3.97 2.45
N PRO A 166 -24.21 -2.89 2.18
CA PRO A 166 -25.42 -3.01 1.38
C PRO A 166 -25.03 -3.56 0.01
N ALA A 167 -25.87 -4.44 -0.55
CA ALA A 167 -25.68 -5.00 -1.88
C ALA A 167 -25.93 -3.95 -2.99
N ALA A 168 -25.52 -2.70 -2.75
CA ALA A 168 -25.90 -1.48 -3.45
C ALA A 168 -25.13 -1.29 -4.77
N LEU A 169 -24.98 -2.36 -5.55
CA LEU A 169 -24.72 -2.21 -6.97
C LEU A 169 -26.09 -2.26 -7.67
N ASP A 170 -26.57 -1.08 -8.09
CA ASP A 170 -27.80 -0.93 -8.87
C ASP A 170 -27.76 -1.73 -10.18
N GLU A 171 -26.57 -2.15 -10.61
CA GLU A 171 -26.35 -3.01 -11.76
C GLU A 171 -26.27 -4.49 -11.33
N PRO A 172 -27.27 -5.32 -11.67
CA PRO A 172 -27.33 -6.73 -11.26
C PRO A 172 -26.15 -7.57 -11.76
N GLN A 173 -25.56 -7.19 -12.91
CA GLN A 173 -24.40 -7.88 -13.48
C GLN A 173 -23.14 -7.66 -12.64
N ALA A 174 -22.86 -6.41 -12.26
CA ALA A 174 -21.76 -6.06 -11.37
C ALA A 174 -21.92 -6.73 -10.00
N ALA A 175 -23.15 -6.75 -9.45
CA ALA A 175 -23.45 -7.45 -8.21
C ALA A 175 -23.16 -8.96 -8.29
N THR A 176 -23.58 -9.60 -9.39
CA THR A 176 -23.35 -11.04 -9.61
C THR A 176 -21.86 -11.34 -9.75
N HIS A 177 -21.13 -10.52 -10.51
CA HIS A 177 -19.68 -10.66 -10.68
C HIS A 177 -18.95 -10.49 -9.33
N LEU A 178 -19.28 -9.44 -8.57
CA LEU A 178 -18.70 -9.19 -7.26
C LEU A 178 -18.97 -10.35 -6.28
N SER A 179 -20.21 -10.87 -6.26
CA SER A 179 -20.55 -12.05 -5.45
C SER A 179 -19.72 -13.28 -5.84
N GLY A 180 -19.46 -13.46 -7.13
CA GLY A 180 -18.58 -14.52 -7.64
C GLY A 180 -17.13 -14.35 -7.17
N LEU A 181 -16.62 -13.12 -7.21
CA LEU A 181 -15.27 -12.79 -6.73
C LEU A 181 -15.12 -13.02 -5.23
N VAL A 182 -16.09 -12.55 -4.43
CA VAL A 182 -16.10 -12.78 -2.98
C VAL A 182 -16.13 -14.26 -2.67
N SER A 183 -16.98 -15.04 -3.34
CA SER A 183 -17.06 -16.49 -3.14
C SER A 183 -15.76 -17.20 -3.49
N THR A 184 -15.11 -16.79 -4.59
CA THR A 184 -13.82 -17.32 -5.02
C THR A 184 -12.75 -17.01 -3.99
N PHE A 185 -12.59 -15.74 -3.62
CA PHE A 185 -11.59 -15.32 -2.64
C PHE A 185 -11.77 -16.00 -1.29
N TRP A 186 -13.02 -16.16 -0.85
CA TRP A 186 -13.34 -16.85 0.38
C TRP A 186 -12.91 -18.33 0.33
N ALA A 187 -13.24 -19.02 -0.76
CA ALA A 187 -12.83 -20.42 -0.96
C ALA A 187 -11.29 -20.57 -1.03
N GLU A 188 -10.61 -19.66 -1.72
CA GLU A 188 -9.14 -19.63 -1.78
C GLU A 188 -8.52 -19.35 -0.41
N SER A 189 -9.06 -18.39 0.36
CA SER A 189 -8.59 -18.08 1.71
C SER A 189 -8.77 -19.26 2.66
N GLN A 190 -9.92 -19.97 2.59
CA GLN A 190 -10.14 -21.20 3.35
C GLN A 190 -9.19 -22.33 2.96
N ARG A 191 -8.89 -22.48 1.67
CA ARG A 191 -7.88 -23.44 1.20
C ARG A 191 -6.50 -23.07 1.76
N ASN A 192 -6.07 -21.82 1.59
CA ASN A 192 -4.77 -21.34 2.03
C ASN A 192 -4.57 -21.51 3.55
N ALA A 193 -5.62 -21.24 4.34
CA ALA A 193 -5.59 -21.47 5.78
C ALA A 193 -5.47 -22.95 6.14
N ARG A 194 -6.19 -23.84 5.46
CA ARG A 194 -6.13 -25.30 5.70
C ARG A 194 -4.78 -25.90 5.31
N GLU A 195 -4.18 -25.39 4.24
CA GLU A 195 -2.89 -25.87 3.71
C GLU A 195 -1.68 -25.18 4.35
N CYS A 196 -1.89 -24.27 5.31
CA CYS A 196 -0.83 -23.45 5.91
C CYS A 196 0.03 -22.74 4.85
N SER A 197 -0.63 -22.22 3.82
CA SER A 197 0.01 -21.60 2.66
C SER A 197 0.93 -20.44 3.04
N LEU A 198 1.95 -20.24 2.21
CA LEU A 198 2.99 -19.24 2.44
C LEU A 198 2.54 -17.84 2.01
N GLU A 199 3.33 -16.82 2.34
CA GLU A 199 3.09 -15.41 1.98
C GLU A 199 2.72 -15.23 0.50
N GLY A 200 3.42 -15.96 -0.39
CA GLY A 200 3.21 -15.89 -1.84
C GLY A 200 1.80 -16.28 -2.26
N ASP A 201 1.19 -17.26 -1.61
CA ASP A 201 -0.16 -17.76 -1.96
C ASP A 201 -1.24 -16.77 -1.51
N TRP A 202 -1.08 -16.20 -0.31
CA TRP A 202 -1.94 -15.12 0.19
C TRP A 202 -1.85 -13.89 -0.69
N LYS A 203 -0.62 -13.50 -1.08
CA LYS A 203 -0.38 -12.40 -2.02
C LYS A 203 -0.99 -12.65 -3.38
N ALA A 204 -0.88 -13.87 -3.92
CA ALA A 204 -1.49 -14.24 -5.19
C ALA A 204 -3.03 -14.16 -5.14
N SER A 205 -3.64 -14.65 -4.08
CA SER A 205 -5.10 -14.65 -3.88
C SER A 205 -5.64 -13.22 -3.77
N LEU A 206 -5.04 -12.38 -2.93
CA LEU A 206 -5.42 -10.96 -2.80
C LEU A 206 -5.29 -10.20 -4.11
N ASN A 207 -4.18 -10.41 -4.80
CA ASN A 207 -3.97 -9.77 -6.08
C ASN A 207 -4.93 -10.26 -7.18
N SER A 208 -5.33 -11.53 -7.16
CA SER A 208 -6.37 -12.04 -8.06
C SER A 208 -7.65 -11.22 -7.89
N VAL A 209 -8.14 -11.07 -6.66
CA VAL A 209 -9.34 -10.27 -6.37
C VAL A 209 -9.16 -8.82 -6.79
N ILE A 210 -8.05 -8.20 -6.41
CA ILE A 210 -7.78 -6.79 -6.70
C ILE A 210 -7.72 -6.52 -8.20
N ARG A 211 -7.10 -7.41 -8.99
CA ARG A 211 -7.09 -7.30 -10.45
C ARG A 211 -8.50 -7.40 -11.03
N ASN A 212 -9.27 -8.39 -10.61
CA ASN A 212 -10.66 -8.53 -11.08
C ASN A 212 -11.54 -7.33 -10.67
N LEU A 213 -11.30 -6.71 -9.51
CA LEU A 213 -11.97 -5.48 -9.11
C LEU A 213 -11.52 -4.28 -9.95
N ALA A 214 -10.24 -4.18 -10.28
CA ALA A 214 -9.73 -3.12 -11.15
C ALA A 214 -10.25 -3.26 -12.60
N ASP A 215 -10.48 -4.48 -13.07
CA ASP A 215 -11.02 -4.76 -14.41
C ASP A 215 -12.50 -4.34 -14.55
N LEU A 216 -13.24 -4.22 -13.43
CA LEU A 216 -14.59 -3.64 -13.44
C LEU A 216 -14.57 -2.15 -13.85
N GLU A 217 -13.47 -1.46 -13.56
CA GLU A 217 -13.26 -0.05 -13.85
C GLU A 217 -12.40 0.09 -15.11
N ALA A 218 -13.02 -0.13 -16.27
CA ALA A 218 -12.46 -0.25 -17.63
C ALA A 218 -11.19 0.58 -17.94
N GLY A 219 -10.03 0.14 -17.44
CA GLY A 219 -8.74 0.82 -17.60
C GLY A 219 -8.58 2.12 -16.80
N ALA A 220 -9.51 2.45 -15.90
CA ALA A 220 -9.40 3.59 -15.00
C ALA A 220 -8.44 3.30 -13.83
N LEU A 221 -8.45 2.06 -13.35
CA LEU A 221 -7.57 1.61 -12.27
C LEU A 221 -6.36 0.87 -12.81
N LYS A 222 -5.23 1.01 -12.11
CA LYS A 222 -4.03 0.21 -12.36
C LYS A 222 -3.55 -0.40 -11.06
N THR A 223 -3.36 -1.70 -11.12
CA THR A 223 -2.80 -2.50 -10.04
C THR A 223 -1.37 -2.86 -10.38
N HIS A 224 -0.47 -2.70 -9.44
CA HIS A 224 0.92 -3.05 -9.61
C HIS A 224 1.39 -3.97 -8.50
N MET A 225 1.82 -5.17 -8.87
CA MET A 225 2.55 -6.07 -8.01
C MET A 225 4.03 -5.99 -8.40
N SER A 226 4.79 -5.12 -7.77
CA SER A 226 6.22 -5.28 -7.92
C SER A 226 6.96 -4.93 -6.67
N GLU A 227 8.10 -5.57 -6.59
CA GLU A 227 9.12 -5.33 -5.61
C GLU A 227 9.91 -4.03 -5.88
N LYS A 228 9.41 -3.15 -6.74
CA LYS A 228 10.06 -1.87 -7.01
C LYS A 228 9.88 -0.96 -5.80
N LEU A 229 11.00 -0.36 -5.39
CA LEU A 229 11.01 0.65 -4.35
C LEU A 229 10.24 1.89 -4.81
N TRP A 230 9.52 2.48 -3.87
CA TRP A 230 8.97 3.82 -4.04
C TRP A 230 10.09 4.86 -4.09
N ASN A 231 9.77 6.07 -4.56
CA ASN A 231 10.71 7.19 -4.53
C ASN A 231 11.00 7.56 -3.06
N SER A 232 12.28 7.64 -2.70
CA SER A 232 12.71 8.03 -1.35
C SER A 232 12.29 9.44 -0.97
N ASP A 233 12.05 10.31 -1.94
CA ASP A 233 11.65 11.71 -1.72
C ASP A 233 10.22 11.82 -1.17
N LEU A 234 9.43 10.75 -1.27
CA LEU A 234 8.10 10.66 -0.68
C LEU A 234 8.11 10.33 0.81
N LYS A 235 9.27 9.93 1.36
CA LYS A 235 9.35 9.51 2.76
C LYS A 235 8.91 10.66 3.67
N PRO A 236 8.11 10.37 4.70
CA PRO A 236 7.82 11.37 5.72
C PRO A 236 9.15 11.82 6.33
N THR A 237 9.41 13.11 6.23
CA THR A 237 10.62 13.74 6.77
C THR A 237 10.31 14.24 8.17
N SER A 238 11.24 14.03 9.11
CA SER A 238 11.11 14.63 10.43
C SER A 238 11.04 16.14 10.29
N LEU A 239 10.08 16.78 10.96
CA LEU A 239 10.08 18.23 11.09
C LEU A 239 11.41 18.63 11.72
N SER A 240 12.28 19.26 10.92
CA SER A 240 13.54 19.75 11.44
C SER A 240 13.19 20.82 12.48
N PHE A 241 13.58 20.59 13.73
CA PHE A 241 13.26 21.50 14.83
C PHE A 241 13.77 22.92 14.56
N ASP A 242 14.79 23.04 13.71
CA ASP A 242 15.47 24.28 13.33
C ASP A 242 14.64 25.21 12.42
N GLU A 243 13.67 24.69 11.65
CA GLU A 243 12.81 25.54 10.81
C GLU A 243 11.78 26.33 11.64
N SER A 244 11.35 25.78 12.78
CA SER A 244 10.28 26.39 13.59
C SER A 244 10.69 27.66 14.36
N TYR A 245 11.98 27.93 14.51
CA TYR A 245 12.47 29.11 15.25
C TYR A 245 12.81 30.32 14.35
N ASN A 246 12.90 30.14 13.02
CA ASN A 246 13.38 31.20 12.12
C ASN A 246 12.27 31.93 11.34
N GLU A 247 11.03 31.43 11.30
CA GLU A 247 9.94 32.09 10.58
C GLU A 247 9.37 33.34 11.28
N GLU A 248 9.52 33.46 12.61
CA GLU A 248 8.90 34.57 13.35
C GLU A 248 9.71 35.89 13.30
N TYR A 249 10.93 35.88 12.74
CA TYR A 249 11.82 37.07 12.75
C TYR A 249 12.14 37.67 11.37
N SER A 250 11.78 37.01 10.26
CA SER A 250 12.13 37.48 8.91
C SER A 250 10.90 37.89 8.11
N GLY A 251 10.37 39.07 8.41
CA GLY A 251 9.22 39.71 7.72
C GLY A 251 9.47 40.11 6.26
N THR A 252 10.28 39.35 5.52
CA THR A 252 10.58 39.57 4.11
C THR A 252 10.57 38.24 3.37
N CYS A 253 9.41 37.89 2.79
CA CYS A 253 9.29 36.81 1.82
C CYS A 253 10.07 37.16 0.55
N THR A 254 11.37 36.84 0.52
CA THR A 254 12.11 36.72 -0.74
C THR A 254 11.92 35.31 -1.30
N PRO A 255 11.49 35.17 -2.56
CA PRO A 255 11.33 33.86 -3.18
C PRO A 255 12.67 33.12 -3.24
N ARG A 256 12.67 31.87 -2.77
CA ARG A 256 13.81 30.94 -2.79
C ARG A 256 14.19 30.66 -4.24
N LEU A 257 15.17 31.40 -4.77
CA LEU A 257 15.84 31.04 -6.02
C LEU A 257 16.62 29.73 -5.81
N PRO A 258 16.75 28.89 -6.87
CA PRO A 258 17.53 27.66 -6.79
C PRO A 258 18.99 27.96 -6.44
N PRO A 259 19.71 27.01 -5.82
CA PRO A 259 21.12 27.20 -5.48
C PRO A 259 21.90 27.47 -6.76
N THR A 260 22.54 28.64 -6.83
CA THR A 260 23.51 28.94 -7.89
C THR A 260 24.64 27.93 -7.75
N GLU A 261 24.80 27.05 -8.75
CA GLU A 261 25.91 26.11 -8.86
C GLU A 261 27.22 26.88 -8.66
N THR A 262 27.91 26.57 -7.57
CA THR A 262 29.28 27.02 -7.37
C THR A 262 30.14 26.21 -8.32
N ALA A 263 30.69 26.88 -9.33
CA ALA A 263 31.55 26.27 -10.35
C ALA A 263 32.69 25.47 -9.69
N MET A 264 32.60 24.15 -9.80
CA MET A 264 33.70 23.24 -9.53
C MET A 264 34.70 23.29 -10.70
N PRO A 265 36.01 23.11 -10.45
CA PRO A 265 37.01 23.14 -11.49
C PRO A 265 36.87 21.93 -12.43
N ASP A 266 37.03 22.19 -13.74
CA ASP A 266 37.04 21.22 -14.83
C ASP A 266 38.01 20.06 -14.56
N PHE A 267 37.46 18.86 -14.30
CA PHE A 267 38.21 17.61 -14.34
C PHE A 267 38.14 17.01 -15.74
N ASN A 268 39.24 17.14 -16.49
CA ASN A 268 39.38 16.56 -17.82
C ASN A 268 39.55 15.02 -17.73
N PRO A 269 38.59 14.20 -18.20
CA PRO A 269 38.61 12.74 -18.00
C PRO A 269 39.64 11.99 -18.86
N ASN A 270 40.29 12.68 -19.81
CA ASN A 270 41.14 12.02 -20.81
C ASN A 270 42.55 11.65 -20.32
N HIS A 271 42.95 12.03 -19.11
CA HIS A 271 44.27 11.67 -18.56
C HIS A 271 44.29 10.43 -17.65
N ALA A 272 43.14 9.96 -17.15
CA ALA A 272 43.09 8.81 -16.23
C ALA A 272 43.00 7.44 -16.94
N ALA A 273 42.54 7.40 -18.20
CA ALA A 273 42.38 6.15 -18.94
C ALA A 273 43.69 5.56 -19.48
N ALA A 274 44.77 6.35 -19.57
CA ALA A 274 46.06 5.89 -20.12
C ALA A 274 46.98 5.23 -19.07
N ALA A 275 46.70 5.38 -17.77
CA ALA A 275 47.59 4.89 -16.70
C ALA A 275 47.20 3.51 -16.12
N ALA A 276 46.01 2.99 -16.45
CA ALA A 276 45.50 1.74 -15.86
C ALA A 276 45.61 0.50 -16.78
N ALA A 277 46.11 0.65 -18.02
CA ALA A 277 46.15 -0.44 -19.01
C ALA A 277 47.48 -1.23 -19.05
N ALA A 278 48.36 -1.07 -18.05
CA ALA A 278 49.69 -1.68 -18.04
C ALA A 278 49.97 -2.51 -16.77
N ALA A 279 49.09 -3.44 -16.42
CA ALA A 279 49.46 -4.61 -15.61
C ALA A 279 48.33 -5.66 -15.67
N PHE A 280 48.71 -6.93 -15.81
CA PHE A 280 47.88 -8.14 -15.77
C PHE A 280 47.28 -8.62 -17.10
N SER A 281 48.13 -9.26 -17.91
CA SER A 281 47.72 -10.29 -18.86
C SER A 281 47.65 -11.64 -18.15
N GLY A 282 46.45 -12.15 -17.88
CA GLY A 282 46.22 -13.51 -17.41
C GLY A 282 44.73 -13.89 -17.51
N PRO A 283 44.38 -15.07 -18.08
CA PRO A 283 42.99 -15.47 -18.26
C PRO A 283 42.39 -15.95 -16.94
N ILE A 284 41.44 -15.20 -16.38
CA ILE A 284 40.66 -15.62 -15.21
C ILE A 284 39.43 -16.41 -15.71
N PRO A 285 39.16 -17.61 -15.20
CA PRO A 285 37.94 -18.35 -15.52
C PRO A 285 36.71 -17.60 -15.02
N SER A 286 35.77 -17.33 -15.93
CA SER A 286 34.50 -16.67 -15.64
C SER A 286 33.63 -17.53 -14.72
N LEU A 287 33.58 -17.19 -13.43
CA LEU A 287 32.51 -17.65 -12.55
C LEU A 287 31.26 -16.80 -12.81
N LEU A 288 30.14 -17.50 -13.02
CA LEU A 288 28.81 -16.92 -13.19
C LEU A 288 28.50 -15.93 -12.06
N PRO A 289 28.00 -14.70 -12.36
CA PRO A 289 27.57 -13.78 -11.34
C PRO A 289 26.32 -14.34 -10.66
N TYR A 290 26.51 -14.90 -9.47
CA TYR A 290 25.43 -15.25 -8.56
C TYR A 290 24.73 -13.95 -8.13
N THR A 291 23.57 -13.70 -8.71
CA THR A 291 22.67 -12.59 -8.40
C THR A 291 21.97 -12.87 -7.07
N GLN A 292 22.68 -12.67 -5.98
CA GLN A 292 22.05 -12.51 -4.68
C GLN A 292 21.33 -11.16 -4.67
N SER A 293 20.03 -11.18 -5.00
CA SER A 293 19.11 -10.05 -4.83
C SER A 293 18.82 -9.83 -3.35
N ILE A 294 19.84 -9.46 -2.60
CA ILE A 294 19.69 -8.81 -1.31
C ILE A 294 20.03 -7.37 -1.61
N ALA A 295 19.00 -6.55 -1.79
CA ALA A 295 19.13 -5.10 -1.76
C ALA A 295 19.72 -4.73 -0.39
N SER A 296 21.05 -4.72 -0.34
CA SER A 296 21.79 -4.19 0.78
C SER A 296 21.47 -2.71 0.77
N THR A 297 20.64 -2.29 1.72
CA THR A 297 20.54 -0.88 2.11
C THR A 297 21.97 -0.39 2.25
N THR A 298 22.39 0.51 1.37
CA THR A 298 23.74 1.07 1.36
C THR A 298 24.05 1.56 2.78
N SER A 299 25.20 1.17 3.33
CA SER A 299 25.47 1.25 4.78
C SER A 299 25.42 2.66 5.38
N THR A 300 25.29 3.69 4.55
CA THR A 300 25.16 5.09 4.95
C THR A 300 23.80 5.39 5.59
N GLU A 301 22.70 4.83 5.08
CA GLU A 301 21.35 5.06 5.66
C GLU A 301 21.20 4.40 7.04
N ALA A 302 21.96 3.33 7.31
CA ALA A 302 21.92 2.60 8.58
C ALA A 302 22.61 3.35 9.74
N LEU A 303 23.26 4.50 9.47
CA LEU A 303 23.89 5.32 10.51
C LEU A 303 22.90 6.21 11.25
N ASP A 304 21.78 6.58 10.61
CA ASP A 304 20.76 7.40 11.26
C ASP A 304 19.85 6.52 12.13
N PRO A 305 19.85 6.69 13.47
CA PRO A 305 18.94 5.95 14.35
C PRO A 305 17.46 6.25 14.08
N TYR A 306 17.12 7.32 13.36
CA TYR A 306 15.77 7.72 13.00
C TYR A 306 15.40 7.42 11.54
N HIS A 307 16.24 6.65 10.83
CA HIS A 307 15.98 6.28 9.44
C HIS A 307 14.59 5.67 9.23
N ILE A 308 13.88 6.15 8.21
CA ILE A 308 12.62 5.60 7.71
C ILE A 308 12.89 4.79 6.44
N SER A 309 12.46 3.53 6.47
CA SER A 309 12.56 2.63 5.32
C SER A 309 11.71 3.14 4.16
N THR A 310 12.24 3.07 2.94
CA THR A 310 11.47 3.37 1.72
C THR A 310 10.34 2.35 1.58
N PRO A 311 9.09 2.77 1.36
CA PRO A 311 7.99 1.88 1.07
C PRO A 311 8.27 0.94 -0.09
N LYS A 312 7.79 -0.30 0.06
CA LYS A 312 7.81 -1.36 -0.94
C LYS A 312 6.56 -2.23 -0.76
N PRO A 313 5.36 -1.68 -1.00
CA PRO A 313 4.13 -2.44 -0.83
C PRO A 313 4.06 -3.62 -1.81
N ASP A 314 3.44 -4.71 -1.37
CA ASP A 314 3.27 -5.92 -2.18
C ASP A 314 2.35 -5.71 -3.37
N ILE A 315 1.32 -4.88 -3.18
CA ILE A 315 0.36 -4.47 -4.20
C ILE A 315 0.09 -2.97 -4.03
N THR A 316 0.20 -2.20 -5.11
CA THR A 316 -0.22 -0.80 -5.16
C THR A 316 -1.41 -0.66 -6.09
N ILE A 317 -2.43 0.08 -5.68
CA ILE A 317 -3.60 0.41 -6.48
C ILE A 317 -3.73 1.93 -6.57
N GLY A 318 -3.85 2.42 -7.80
CA GLY A 318 -4.06 3.82 -8.11
C GLY A 318 -4.76 4.00 -9.46
N LEU A 319 -4.80 5.23 -9.93
CA LEU A 319 -5.34 5.57 -11.24
C LEU A 319 -4.36 5.17 -12.34
N ALA A 320 -4.85 4.57 -13.41
CA ALA A 320 -4.01 4.26 -14.56
C ALA A 320 -3.57 5.56 -15.24
N HIS A 321 -2.30 5.69 -15.59
CA HIS A 321 -1.83 6.84 -16.37
C HIS A 321 -2.63 7.03 -17.67
N THR A 322 -3.02 5.93 -18.31
CA THR A 322 -3.83 5.91 -19.54
C THR A 322 -5.28 6.36 -19.34
N ALA A 323 -5.78 6.40 -18.10
CA ALA A 323 -7.13 6.89 -17.79
C ALA A 323 -7.26 8.41 -17.92
N PHE A 324 -6.13 9.12 -17.89
CA PHE A 324 -6.11 10.58 -18.05
C PHE A 324 -6.14 10.99 -19.53
N ALA A 325 -6.72 12.15 -19.83
CA ALA A 325 -6.57 12.76 -21.14
C ALA A 325 -5.09 12.98 -21.50
N GLN A 326 -4.71 12.87 -22.78
CA GLN A 326 -3.32 12.97 -23.22
C GLN A 326 -2.61 14.27 -22.77
N SER A 327 -3.35 15.38 -22.68
CA SER A 327 -2.83 16.65 -22.16
C SER A 327 -2.47 16.56 -20.68
N HIS A 328 -3.27 15.87 -19.87
CA HIS A 328 -3.02 15.65 -18.45
C HIS A 328 -1.88 14.64 -18.25
N GLN A 329 -1.80 13.60 -19.08
CA GLN A 329 -0.70 12.64 -19.07
C GLN A 329 0.66 13.36 -19.21
N ARG A 330 0.82 14.22 -20.21
CA ARG A 330 2.07 14.99 -20.41
C ARG A 330 2.37 15.88 -19.21
N ARG A 331 1.37 16.62 -18.70
CA ARG A 331 1.56 17.47 -17.52
C ARG A 331 2.02 16.66 -16.30
N LEU A 332 1.46 15.47 -16.06
CA LEU A 332 1.88 14.62 -14.95
C LEU A 332 3.32 14.13 -15.11
N VAL A 333 3.74 13.83 -16.34
CA VAL A 333 5.15 13.49 -16.64
C VAL A 333 6.06 14.70 -16.36
N ASP A 334 5.69 15.90 -16.81
CA ASP A 334 6.45 17.13 -16.57
C ASP A 334 6.54 17.46 -15.06
N HIS A 335 5.43 17.28 -14.32
CA HIS A 335 5.40 17.47 -12.88
C HIS A 335 6.25 16.45 -12.13
N GLN A 336 6.24 15.17 -12.56
CA GLN A 336 7.10 14.12 -12.01
C GLN A 336 8.58 14.44 -12.27
N ALA A 337 8.93 14.83 -13.50
CA ALA A 337 10.31 15.12 -13.90
C ALA A 337 10.89 16.36 -13.19
N SER A 338 10.04 17.35 -12.88
CA SER A 338 10.44 18.53 -12.10
C SER A 338 10.41 18.32 -10.59
N GLY A 339 9.91 17.18 -10.11
CA GLY A 339 9.73 16.91 -8.68
C GLY A 339 8.63 17.76 -8.02
N SER A 340 7.80 18.45 -8.80
CA SER A 340 6.73 19.31 -8.26
C SER A 340 5.49 18.53 -7.82
N ILE A 341 5.23 17.37 -8.42
CA ILE A 341 4.26 16.37 -7.95
C ILE A 341 4.80 14.97 -8.30
N LEU A 342 5.06 14.15 -7.29
CA LEU A 342 5.46 12.75 -7.45
C LEU A 342 4.22 11.85 -7.57
N SER A 343 3.46 12.03 -8.65
CA SER A 343 2.19 11.33 -8.89
C SER A 343 2.30 9.80 -9.02
N ASP A 344 3.38 9.27 -9.61
CA ASP A 344 3.71 7.84 -9.53
C ASP A 344 4.64 7.61 -8.35
N PRO A 345 4.26 6.74 -7.39
CA PRO A 345 5.06 6.55 -6.18
C PRO A 345 6.36 5.79 -6.45
N HIS A 346 6.49 5.08 -7.57
CA HIS A 346 7.65 4.24 -7.86
C HIS A 346 8.81 5.06 -8.40
N ALA A 347 10.04 4.64 -8.09
CA ALA A 347 11.24 5.24 -8.68
C ALA A 347 11.34 4.98 -10.20
N ALA A 348 10.74 3.88 -10.69
CA ALA A 348 10.56 3.62 -12.11
C ALA A 348 9.12 3.98 -12.52
N ASP A 349 8.89 4.50 -13.73
CA ASP A 349 7.54 4.81 -14.20
C ASP A 349 6.74 3.51 -14.38
N MET A 350 5.85 3.23 -13.42
CA MET A 350 4.97 2.07 -13.45
C MET A 350 3.60 2.42 -14.01
N GLY A 351 3.34 3.69 -14.30
CA GLY A 351 2.07 4.22 -14.80
C GLY A 351 0.93 4.13 -13.79
N VAL A 352 1.21 4.05 -12.49
CA VAL A 352 0.22 4.08 -11.41
C VAL A 352 0.25 5.48 -10.80
N ARG A 353 -0.82 6.26 -10.98
CA ARG A 353 -0.88 7.65 -10.53
C ARG A 353 -1.80 7.77 -9.32
N PHE A 354 -1.42 8.60 -8.35
CA PHE A 354 -2.23 8.90 -7.16
C PHE A 354 -2.72 7.62 -6.45
N PRO A 355 -1.80 6.81 -5.92
CA PRO A 355 -2.16 5.61 -5.18
C PRO A 355 -3.09 5.95 -4.02
N PHE A 356 -4.17 5.20 -3.87
CA PHE A 356 -5.16 5.39 -2.81
C PHE A 356 -5.39 4.12 -1.97
N LEU A 357 -4.89 2.97 -2.43
CA LEU A 357 -4.91 1.71 -1.71
C LEU A 357 -3.60 0.95 -1.92
N VAL A 358 -3.04 0.42 -0.84
CA VAL A 358 -1.89 -0.51 -0.89
C VAL A 358 -2.19 -1.79 -0.11
N VAL A 359 -1.47 -2.86 -0.41
CA VAL A 359 -1.53 -4.11 0.33
C VAL A 359 -0.13 -4.49 0.79
N GLU A 360 -0.01 -4.84 2.06
CA GLU A 360 1.18 -5.41 2.68
C GLU A 360 0.84 -6.83 3.14
N VAL A 361 1.52 -7.82 2.57
CA VAL A 361 1.36 -9.22 2.94
C VAL A 361 2.59 -9.63 3.73
N LYS A 362 2.36 -10.27 4.87
CA LYS A 362 3.41 -10.89 5.68
C LYS A 362 3.08 -12.36 5.84
N GLY A 363 4.05 -13.21 5.56
CA GLY A 363 3.95 -14.63 5.84
C GLY A 363 4.15 -14.93 7.30
N LEU A 364 3.76 -16.13 7.70
CA LEU A 364 4.08 -16.73 9.00
C LEU A 364 5.60 -17.03 9.18
N SER A 365 6.43 -16.62 8.21
CA SER A 365 7.87 -16.83 8.27
C SER A 365 8.50 -15.98 9.37
N SER A 366 9.57 -16.49 9.97
CA SER A 366 10.25 -15.91 11.15
C SER A 366 10.81 -14.49 10.99
N SER A 367 10.68 -13.87 9.81
CA SER A 367 11.27 -12.56 9.51
C SER A 367 10.29 -11.39 9.46
N GLY A 368 8.97 -11.64 9.40
CA GLY A 368 7.95 -10.59 9.34
C GLY A 368 6.82 -10.84 10.32
N SER A 369 6.55 -9.89 11.22
CA SER A 369 5.34 -9.90 12.07
C SER A 369 4.26 -8.99 11.49
N LEU A 370 3.00 -9.18 11.88
CA LEU A 370 1.89 -8.26 11.55
C LEU A 370 2.25 -6.80 11.86
N ILE A 371 2.91 -6.56 13.00
CA ILE A 371 3.41 -5.23 13.39
C ILE A 371 4.35 -4.64 12.33
N SER A 372 5.22 -5.46 11.74
CA SER A 372 6.10 -5.01 10.65
C SER A 372 5.34 -4.69 9.37
N GLY A 373 4.30 -5.45 9.03
CA GLY A 373 3.40 -5.16 7.91
C GLY A 373 2.62 -3.86 8.13
N GLN A 374 2.05 -3.68 9.32
CA GLN A 374 1.39 -2.44 9.73
C GLN A 374 2.33 -1.23 9.67
N ASN A 375 3.59 -1.37 10.09
CA ASN A 375 4.58 -0.30 9.99
C ASN A 375 4.88 0.08 8.54
N GLN A 376 5.02 -0.90 7.64
CA GLN A 376 5.22 -0.65 6.21
C GLN A 376 4.00 0.03 5.60
N ALA A 377 2.80 -0.50 5.86
CA ALA A 377 1.53 0.06 5.41
C ALA A 377 1.34 1.52 5.86
N ALA A 378 1.73 1.83 7.09
CA ALA A 378 1.64 3.19 7.64
C ALA A 378 2.58 4.18 6.93
N ILE A 379 3.83 3.78 6.63
CA ILE A 379 4.75 4.64 5.86
C ILE A 379 4.25 4.78 4.42
N SER A 380 3.81 3.68 3.78
CA SER A 380 3.18 3.70 2.46
C SER A 380 1.99 4.68 2.45
N GLY A 381 1.12 4.62 3.47
CA GLY A 381 0.00 5.55 3.67
C GLY A 381 0.43 7.01 3.79
N ALA A 382 1.45 7.30 4.58
CA ALA A 382 2.01 8.64 4.71
C ALA A 382 2.55 9.19 3.36
N CYS A 383 3.21 8.33 2.57
CA CYS A 383 3.66 8.67 1.23
C CYS A 383 2.48 8.94 0.28
N MET A 384 1.42 8.12 0.30
CA MET A 384 0.21 8.37 -0.51
C MET A 384 -0.45 9.71 -0.16
N LEU A 385 -0.59 10.01 1.14
CA LEU A 385 -1.13 11.29 1.60
C LEU A 385 -0.30 12.48 1.13
N THR A 386 1.03 12.34 1.09
CA THR A 386 1.93 13.39 0.58
C THR A 386 1.63 13.69 -0.89
N ILE A 387 1.53 12.65 -1.73
CA ILE A 387 1.19 12.80 -3.16
C ILE A 387 -0.14 13.53 -3.35
N LEU A 388 -1.18 13.14 -2.60
CA LEU A 388 -2.51 13.75 -2.71
C LEU A 388 -2.56 15.20 -2.18
N LYS A 389 -1.74 15.53 -1.18
CA LYS A 389 -1.60 16.91 -0.70
C LYS A 389 -0.90 17.80 -1.71
N ASP A 390 0.18 17.34 -2.32
CA ASP A 390 0.87 18.09 -3.36
C ASP A 390 -0.07 18.41 -4.52
N LEU A 391 -0.91 17.43 -4.92
CA LEU A 391 -1.97 17.66 -5.90
C LEU A 391 -2.96 18.72 -5.44
N SER A 392 -3.42 18.63 -4.19
CA SER A 392 -4.39 19.58 -3.62
C SER A 392 -3.83 20.99 -3.52
N HIS A 393 -2.56 21.15 -3.14
CA HIS A 393 -1.86 22.44 -3.11
C HIS A 393 -1.77 23.03 -4.52
N GLN A 394 -1.39 22.23 -5.51
CA GLN A 394 -1.31 22.67 -6.91
C GLN A 394 -2.67 23.07 -7.49
N ALA A 395 -3.75 22.43 -7.04
CA ALA A 395 -5.12 22.80 -7.40
C ALA A 395 -5.55 24.12 -6.71
N ALA A 396 -5.35 24.24 -5.40
CA ALA A 396 -5.73 25.41 -4.61
C ALA A 396 -5.02 26.69 -5.08
N TRP A 397 -3.77 26.59 -5.54
CA TRP A 397 -3.04 27.73 -6.11
C TRP A 397 -3.74 28.35 -7.32
N LYS A 398 -4.56 27.58 -8.04
CA LYS A 398 -5.30 28.05 -9.22
C LYS A 398 -6.72 28.49 -8.90
N THR A 399 -7.32 27.96 -7.84
CA THR A 399 -8.72 28.22 -7.47
C THR A 399 -8.77 28.86 -6.09
N LEU A 400 -9.06 30.17 -6.03
CA LEU A 400 -9.33 30.94 -4.81
C LEU A 400 -10.61 30.49 -4.05
N SER A 401 -11.09 29.27 -4.27
CA SER A 401 -12.33 28.76 -3.70
C SER A 401 -12.15 28.41 -2.23
N THR A 402 -13.02 28.98 -1.39
CA THR A 402 -13.04 28.87 0.08
C THR A 402 -13.81 27.65 0.60
N SER A 403 -14.10 26.64 -0.23
CA SER A 403 -14.81 25.45 0.24
C SER A 403 -13.96 24.69 1.25
N HIS A 404 -14.57 24.27 2.37
CA HIS A 404 -13.90 23.41 3.34
C HIS A 404 -13.37 22.15 2.64
N PRO A 405 -12.06 21.86 2.73
CA PRO A 405 -11.49 20.71 2.06
C PRO A 405 -12.02 19.43 2.69
N THR A 406 -12.62 18.56 1.88
CA THR A 406 -12.92 17.18 2.24
C THR A 406 -11.63 16.52 2.75
N PRO A 407 -11.66 15.74 3.85
CA PRO A 407 -10.47 15.09 4.35
C PRO A 407 -9.89 14.15 3.29
N VAL A 408 -8.59 14.26 3.04
CA VAL A 408 -7.87 13.35 2.15
C VAL A 408 -7.62 12.04 2.89
N LEU A 409 -8.13 10.94 2.35
CA LEU A 409 -8.00 9.60 2.91
C LEU A 409 -7.27 8.68 1.93
N CYS A 410 -6.47 7.77 2.48
CA CYS A 410 -5.96 6.59 1.77
C CYS A 410 -6.21 5.34 2.60
N PHE A 411 -6.11 4.17 1.97
CA PHE A 411 -6.36 2.91 2.63
C PHE A 411 -5.17 1.95 2.50
N SER A 412 -5.03 1.02 3.42
CA SER A 412 -4.16 -0.13 3.21
C SER A 412 -4.77 -1.40 3.79
N ILE A 413 -4.47 -2.52 3.15
CA ILE A 413 -4.78 -3.85 3.68
C ILE A 413 -3.48 -4.48 4.18
N VAL A 414 -3.47 -4.93 5.43
CA VAL A 414 -2.35 -5.69 6.00
C VAL A 414 -2.80 -7.11 6.23
N THR A 415 -2.02 -8.09 5.77
CA THR A 415 -2.36 -9.51 5.90
C THR A 415 -1.24 -10.29 6.59
N GLU A 416 -1.59 -11.08 7.62
CA GLU A 416 -0.73 -12.13 8.18
C GLU A 416 -1.49 -13.47 8.15
N GLY A 417 -1.17 -14.31 7.17
CA GLY A 417 -1.91 -15.54 6.92
C GLY A 417 -3.42 -15.26 6.70
N PRO A 418 -4.33 -15.86 7.49
CA PRO A 418 -5.77 -15.66 7.36
C PRO A 418 -6.30 -14.36 7.99
N VAL A 419 -5.45 -13.56 8.65
CA VAL A 419 -5.85 -12.30 9.27
C VAL A 419 -5.67 -11.18 8.27
N HIS A 420 -6.76 -10.47 7.95
CA HIS A 420 -6.74 -9.28 7.10
C HIS A 420 -7.22 -8.06 7.91
N GLU A 421 -6.44 -6.98 7.87
CA GLU A 421 -6.73 -5.72 8.54
C GLU A 421 -6.90 -4.61 7.51
N LEU A 422 -8.01 -3.87 7.57
CA LEU A 422 -8.20 -2.64 6.81
C LEU A 422 -7.79 -1.44 7.67
N TRP A 423 -6.92 -0.62 7.12
CA TRP A 423 -6.40 0.59 7.76
C TRP A 423 -6.78 1.81 6.93
N VAL A 424 -7.13 2.90 7.62
CA VAL A 424 -7.31 4.22 7.02
C VAL A 424 -6.14 5.13 7.42
N HIS A 425 -5.67 5.90 6.45
CA HIS A 425 -4.60 6.90 6.60
C HIS A 425 -5.18 8.28 6.38
N PHE A 426 -4.93 9.19 7.32
CA PHE A 426 -5.37 10.57 7.21
C PHE A 426 -4.39 11.52 7.89
N GLU A 427 -4.48 12.80 7.54
CA GLU A 427 -3.74 13.85 8.22
C GLU A 427 -4.47 14.31 9.47
N GLN A 428 -3.77 14.33 10.61
CA GLN A 428 -4.26 14.96 11.82
C GLN A 428 -3.53 16.28 12.08
N ARG A 429 -4.26 17.39 11.98
CA ARG A 429 -3.80 18.72 12.40
C ARG A 429 -3.93 18.81 13.92
N ARG A 430 -2.85 18.56 14.67
CA ARG A 430 -2.90 18.69 16.13
C ARG A 430 -1.83 19.55 16.79
N ILE A 431 -0.93 20.19 16.05
CA ILE A 431 0.04 21.15 16.61
C ILE A 431 0.26 22.26 15.58
N PRO A 432 0.44 23.55 15.97
CA PRO A 432 0.66 24.66 15.04
C PRO A 432 1.76 24.42 13.98
N ASN A 433 2.70 23.49 14.22
CA ASN A 433 3.87 23.28 13.36
C ASN A 433 4.06 21.81 12.94
N GLY A 434 3.01 20.96 12.96
CA GLY A 434 3.18 19.54 12.65
C GLY A 434 1.99 18.84 12.00
N VAL A 435 2.28 18.18 10.88
CA VAL A 435 1.38 17.31 10.13
C VAL A 435 1.67 15.86 10.52
N PHE A 436 0.66 15.16 11.04
CA PHE A 436 0.79 13.74 11.37
C PHE A 436 0.02 12.88 10.40
N ALA A 437 0.64 11.82 9.89
CA ALA A 437 -0.09 10.73 9.25
C ALA A 437 -0.58 9.80 10.36
N VAL A 438 -1.90 9.74 10.56
CA VAL A 438 -2.53 8.86 11.53
C VAL A 438 -3.10 7.65 10.81
N VAL A 439 -2.77 6.49 11.37
CA VAL A 439 -3.13 5.19 10.83
C VAL A 439 -4.01 4.50 11.87
N ALA A 440 -5.27 4.31 11.52
CA ALA A 440 -6.29 3.76 12.41
C ALA A 440 -6.89 2.47 11.84
N HIS A 441 -7.14 1.53 12.73
CA HIS A 441 -7.56 0.18 12.42
C HIS A 441 -9.09 0.09 12.37
N CYS A 442 -9.66 -0.39 11.27
CA CYS A 442 -11.08 -0.68 11.16
C CYS A 442 -11.31 -2.19 11.38
N THR A 443 -11.55 -2.64 12.62
CA THR A 443 -11.90 -4.05 12.88
C THR A 443 -13.41 -4.23 12.82
N GLN A 444 -13.88 -5.07 11.90
CA GLN A 444 -15.10 -5.84 12.12
C GLN A 444 -14.70 -7.14 12.85
N ARG A 445 -14.72 -7.15 14.19
CA ARG A 445 -14.42 -8.35 14.97
C ARG A 445 -15.52 -9.40 14.79
N ARG A 446 -15.41 -10.31 13.82
CA ARG A 446 -16.09 -11.61 13.84
C ARG A 446 -15.17 -12.75 13.36
N CYS A 447 -14.89 -13.66 14.30
CA CYS A 447 -14.37 -15.02 14.11
C CYS A 447 -12.99 -15.23 13.43
N ALA A 448 -11.93 -15.27 14.24
CA ALA A 448 -10.73 -16.06 13.96
C ALA A 448 -10.16 -16.65 15.27
N ARG A 449 -10.85 -17.66 15.82
CA ARG A 449 -10.29 -18.54 16.84
C ARG A 449 -10.59 -20.00 16.48
N ALA A 450 -10.20 -20.41 15.29
CA ALA A 450 -10.14 -21.83 14.92
C ALA A 450 -8.74 -22.34 15.26
N ARG A 451 -8.66 -23.22 16.27
CA ARG A 451 -7.42 -23.88 16.70
C ARG A 451 -6.87 -24.75 15.57
N ALA A 452 -5.61 -24.52 15.23
CA ALA A 452 -4.75 -25.54 14.65
C ALA A 452 -4.35 -26.51 15.77
N PHE A 453 -4.81 -27.77 15.70
CA PHE A 453 -4.09 -28.95 16.17
C PHE A 453 -4.71 -30.18 15.49
N SER A 454 -4.06 -30.63 14.42
CA SER A 454 -4.28 -31.93 13.80
C SER A 454 -3.55 -32.99 14.63
N GLY A 455 -4.30 -33.90 15.25
CA GLY A 455 -3.80 -35.20 15.69
C GLY A 455 -4.46 -36.26 14.83
N SER A 456 -3.74 -36.74 13.82
CA SER A 456 -4.11 -37.88 12.99
C SER A 456 -3.94 -39.17 13.80
N ASP A 457 -5.04 -39.78 14.23
CA ASP A 457 -5.04 -41.14 14.74
C ASP A 457 -4.97 -42.12 13.57
N HIS A 458 -3.81 -42.78 13.42
CA HIS A 458 -3.71 -44.04 12.72
C HIS A 458 -4.19 -45.16 13.65
N GLY A 459 -5.41 -45.65 13.42
CA GLY A 459 -5.88 -46.90 14.00
C GLY A 459 -5.17 -48.09 13.33
N LEU A 460 -4.30 -48.75 14.09
CA LEU A 460 -4.06 -50.18 13.97
C LEU A 460 -4.79 -50.84 15.15
N GLY A 461 -5.72 -51.74 14.82
CA GLY A 461 -6.53 -52.52 15.75
C GLY A 461 -7.56 -53.32 14.99
#